data_AF-A0A959L1D4-F1
#
_entry.id   AF-A0A959L1D4-F1
#
_cell.length_a   1.000
_cell.length_b   1.000
_cell.length_c   1.000
_cell.angle_alpha   90.00
_cell.angle_beta   90.00
_cell.angle_gamma   90.00
#
_symmetry.space_group_name_H-M   'P 1'
#
loop_
_entity.id
_entity.type
_entity.pdbx_description
1 polymer ?
#
loop_
_entity_poly.entity_id
_entity_poly.type
_entity_poly.pdbx_seq_one_letter_code
_entity_poly.pdbx_strand_id
1 'polypeptide(L)'
;MRYLLLVSGLFLFTTITPTFSQQDSILMFVSFDSTYYSEYIVMREALEAMGYYVDVRSADIGMAHTYLIGGNLTAQANGLSGSNYSAFESQYQSMVGSPWNAALNTDPGVINITDSIQSISSMASYKALVIVGGKGVVRYRLDGQYSSQLSLPASRVQSAAHKLNDLATEALLLGKPVMGQCHGASIPAFWRVPNTEGSGFDNLGLSLLEGSMATGYPEPETATNLMDLNINFRSEDKVVIGTPSNSFMDNDAGTFRVITTRDWYPQTVVHAAKTLTNVIETYPLTSELTTAVSVLIIHGGAVDTDNCSAGNRNNDVPCNYGNDAANLPADYTDLVALFNSNEFNDNFNFVVSDVDISNNPPFDLNNETEILNYLKSFDVLFFYKHWSDFVSVDLQNAIVTFADDGGGVVSIHHGLYNDIHNGFDKNIMVNDLFEAESPQSGWSATRDTFQILQT
;
A
#
# COMPACT_ATOMS: atom_id res chain seq x y z
N MET A 1 55.20 6.52 -51.99
CA MET A 1 53.90 5.97 -52.46
C MET A 1 53.47 4.90 -51.49
N ARG A 2 52.54 5.22 -50.59
CA ARG A 2 51.94 4.28 -49.63
C ARG A 2 50.46 4.16 -49.98
N TYR A 3 50.00 2.93 -50.19
CA TYR A 3 48.61 2.60 -50.44
C TYR A 3 47.79 2.76 -49.16
N LEU A 4 46.66 3.45 -49.28
CA LEU A 4 45.64 3.62 -48.25
C LEU A 4 44.67 2.42 -48.38
N LEU A 5 44.63 1.55 -47.36
CA LEU A 5 43.65 0.47 -47.26
C LEU A 5 42.42 1.02 -46.51
N LEU A 6 41.35 1.28 -47.28
CA LEU A 6 40.02 1.57 -46.73
C LEU A 6 39.41 0.25 -46.25
N VAL A 7 39.21 0.12 -44.94
CA VAL A 7 38.38 -0.94 -44.35
C VAL A 7 36.97 -0.37 -44.21
N SER A 8 36.08 -0.79 -45.10
CA SER A 8 34.65 -0.54 -45.03
C SER A 8 34.04 -1.39 -43.91
N GLY A 9 33.78 -0.78 -42.76
CA GLY A 9 32.99 -1.36 -41.69
C GLY A 9 31.51 -1.43 -42.09
N LEU A 10 31.05 -2.64 -42.41
CA LEU A 10 29.65 -2.96 -42.63
C LEU A 10 28.94 -2.94 -41.27
N PHE A 11 28.24 -1.84 -40.95
CA PHE A 11 27.31 -1.80 -39.83
C PHE A 11 26.10 -2.68 -40.17
N LEU A 12 26.10 -3.92 -39.65
CA LEU A 12 24.86 -4.69 -39.52
C LEU A 12 24.02 -4.01 -38.44
N PHE A 13 23.04 -3.21 -38.87
CA PHE A 13 21.85 -2.94 -38.05
C PHE A 13 21.10 -4.25 -37.90
N THR A 14 21.42 -5.00 -36.84
CA THR A 14 20.47 -5.97 -36.31
C THR A 14 19.36 -5.16 -35.67
N THR A 15 18.22 -5.04 -36.36
CA THR A 15 16.98 -4.68 -35.69
C THR A 15 16.68 -5.82 -34.73
N ILE A 16 17.15 -5.67 -33.49
CA ILE A 16 16.63 -6.40 -32.34
C ILE A 16 15.16 -5.95 -32.29
N THR A 17 14.29 -6.75 -32.89
CA THR A 17 12.87 -6.67 -32.55
C THR A 17 12.83 -7.10 -31.09
N PRO A 18 12.42 -6.23 -30.15
CA PRO A 18 12.16 -6.70 -28.81
C PRO A 18 11.12 -7.81 -28.95
N THR A 19 11.49 -9.03 -28.61
CA THR A 19 10.52 -10.05 -28.25
C THR A 19 9.74 -9.42 -27.10
N PHE A 20 8.49 -9.00 -27.36
CA PHE A 20 7.62 -8.49 -26.32
C PHE A 20 7.60 -9.54 -25.20
N SER A 21 8.27 -9.23 -24.09
CA SER A 21 7.99 -9.83 -22.80
C SER A 21 6.48 -9.84 -22.64
N GLN A 22 5.91 -10.94 -22.14
CA GLN A 22 4.50 -10.98 -21.76
C GLN A 22 4.18 -9.72 -20.95
N GLN A 23 3.29 -8.87 -21.46
CA GLN A 23 2.95 -7.63 -20.79
C GLN A 23 2.30 -7.98 -19.45
N ASP A 24 2.83 -7.42 -18.36
CA ASP A 24 2.27 -7.63 -17.03
C ASP A 24 0.80 -7.18 -17.01
N SER A 25 -0.09 -8.09 -16.64
CA SER A 25 -1.53 -7.92 -16.83
C SER A 25 -2.26 -7.80 -15.49
N ILE A 26 -3.25 -6.92 -15.40
CA ILE A 26 -4.17 -6.78 -14.26
C ILE A 26 -5.55 -7.26 -14.71
N LEU A 27 -6.15 -8.17 -13.96
CA LEU A 27 -7.53 -8.59 -14.20
C LEU A 27 -8.47 -7.59 -13.53
N MET A 28 -9.33 -6.94 -14.30
CA MET A 28 -10.31 -5.99 -13.80
C MET A 28 -11.73 -6.51 -14.03
N PHE A 29 -12.49 -6.66 -12.95
CA PHE A 29 -13.90 -7.02 -13.02
C PHE A 29 -14.79 -5.78 -12.94
N VAL A 30 -15.74 -5.68 -13.86
CA VAL A 30 -16.84 -4.71 -13.86
C VAL A 30 -18.18 -5.44 -13.78
N SER A 31 -19.13 -4.91 -13.00
CA SER A 31 -20.50 -5.45 -12.97
C SER A 31 -21.18 -5.33 -14.33
N PHE A 32 -22.02 -6.31 -14.69
CA PHE A 32 -22.71 -6.31 -15.98
C PHE A 32 -23.71 -5.14 -16.12
N ASP A 33 -24.25 -4.69 -14.99
CA ASP A 33 -25.08 -3.50 -14.89
C ASP A 33 -24.51 -2.54 -13.85
N SER A 34 -24.76 -1.24 -14.02
CA SER A 34 -24.51 -0.22 -13.00
C SER A 34 -23.08 -0.22 -12.44
N THR A 35 -22.08 -0.31 -13.33
CA THR A 35 -20.67 -0.05 -13.00
C THR A 35 -20.43 1.45 -12.87
N TYR A 36 -19.71 1.90 -11.84
CA TYR A 36 -19.44 3.33 -11.71
C TYR A 36 -18.30 3.76 -12.64
N TYR A 37 -18.61 4.62 -13.61
CA TYR A 37 -17.68 4.94 -14.69
C TYR A 37 -16.36 5.54 -14.17
N SER A 38 -16.42 6.41 -13.16
CA SER A 38 -15.21 7.04 -12.60
C SER A 38 -14.25 6.06 -11.94
N GLU A 39 -14.75 5.00 -11.33
CA GLU A 39 -13.90 3.97 -10.71
C GLU A 39 -13.30 3.06 -11.77
N TYR A 40 -14.05 2.75 -12.81
CA TYR A 40 -13.57 1.98 -13.95
C TYR A 40 -12.47 2.73 -14.72
N ILE A 41 -12.81 3.89 -15.30
CA ILE A 41 -11.96 4.51 -16.30
C ILE A 41 -10.68 5.09 -15.68
N VAL A 42 -10.78 5.71 -14.49
CA VAL A 42 -9.62 6.30 -13.83
C VAL A 42 -8.63 5.21 -13.38
N MET A 43 -9.13 4.10 -12.83
CA MET A 43 -8.28 2.97 -12.45
C MET A 43 -7.61 2.35 -13.67
N ARG A 44 -8.39 2.08 -14.74
CA ARG A 44 -7.87 1.46 -15.97
C ARG A 44 -6.76 2.30 -16.58
N GLU A 45 -6.99 3.59 -16.78
CA GLU A 45 -6.02 4.47 -17.43
C GLU A 45 -4.79 4.72 -16.53
N ALA A 46 -4.96 4.78 -15.21
CA ALA A 46 -3.83 4.89 -14.29
C ALA A 46 -2.92 3.65 -14.37
N LEU A 47 -3.50 2.44 -14.37
CA LEU A 47 -2.75 1.19 -14.50
C LEU A 47 -2.09 1.04 -15.87
N GLU A 48 -2.81 1.38 -16.96
CA GLU A 48 -2.25 1.36 -18.31
C GLU A 48 -1.07 2.34 -18.46
N ALA A 49 -1.19 3.54 -17.90
CA ALA A 49 -0.11 4.53 -17.89
C ALA A 49 1.09 4.13 -17.01
N MET A 50 0.87 3.29 -15.99
CA MET A 50 1.94 2.67 -15.19
C MET A 50 2.54 1.41 -15.85
N GLY A 51 2.13 1.07 -17.08
CA GLY A 51 2.75 0.03 -17.90
C GLY A 51 2.03 -1.33 -17.92
N TYR A 52 0.93 -1.47 -17.20
CA TYR A 52 0.18 -2.72 -17.14
C TYR A 52 -0.81 -2.85 -18.31
N TYR A 53 -1.07 -4.08 -18.74
CA TYR A 53 -2.26 -4.37 -19.56
C TYR A 53 -3.46 -4.60 -18.64
N VAL A 54 -4.58 -3.91 -18.89
CA VAL A 54 -5.80 -4.11 -18.08
C VAL A 54 -6.78 -5.00 -18.85
N ASP A 55 -6.93 -6.24 -18.41
CA ASP A 55 -7.90 -7.18 -18.96
C ASP A 55 -9.26 -7.01 -18.27
N VAL A 56 -10.20 -6.37 -18.97
CA VAL A 56 -11.52 -6.06 -18.43
C VAL A 56 -12.50 -7.19 -18.69
N ARG A 57 -13.03 -7.79 -17.62
CA ARG A 57 -14.02 -8.86 -17.65
C ARG A 57 -15.31 -8.45 -16.93
N SER A 58 -16.39 -9.11 -17.30
CA SER A 58 -17.65 -9.06 -16.57
C SER A 58 -18.22 -10.46 -16.39
N ALA A 59 -19.40 -10.58 -15.80
CA ALA A 59 -20.07 -11.86 -15.61
C ALA A 59 -20.42 -12.54 -16.95
N ASP A 60 -20.62 -11.77 -18.02
CA ASP A 60 -20.88 -12.28 -19.36
C ASP A 60 -20.30 -11.37 -20.45
N ILE A 61 -20.36 -11.82 -21.70
CA ILE A 61 -19.97 -11.03 -22.88
C ILE A 61 -21.06 -10.01 -23.26
N GLY A 62 -20.67 -8.95 -23.96
CA GLY A 62 -21.58 -7.93 -24.46
C GLY A 62 -21.34 -6.56 -23.85
N MET A 63 -22.41 -5.80 -23.62
CA MET A 63 -22.32 -4.42 -23.14
C MET A 63 -22.59 -4.37 -21.64
N ALA A 64 -21.53 -4.19 -20.84
CA ALA A 64 -21.69 -3.90 -19.42
C ALA A 64 -22.07 -2.41 -19.27
N HIS A 65 -23.12 -2.11 -18.51
CA HIS A 65 -23.65 -0.75 -18.42
C HIS A 65 -22.93 0.06 -17.34
N THR A 66 -22.61 1.31 -17.68
CA THR A 66 -22.00 2.28 -16.77
C THR A 66 -22.97 3.39 -16.40
N TYR A 67 -22.68 4.04 -15.27
CA TYR A 67 -23.29 5.31 -14.94
C TYR A 67 -22.28 6.24 -14.28
N LEU A 68 -22.57 7.53 -14.37
CA LEU A 68 -21.83 8.58 -13.68
C LEU A 68 -22.80 9.64 -13.15
N ILE A 69 -22.67 9.97 -11.87
CA ILE A 69 -23.44 11.07 -11.28
C ILE A 69 -22.94 12.38 -11.89
N GLY A 70 -23.87 13.28 -12.25
CA GLY A 70 -23.52 14.53 -12.95
C GLY A 70 -23.15 14.38 -14.43
N GLY A 71 -23.12 13.16 -14.98
CA GLY A 71 -22.99 12.87 -16.41
C GLY A 71 -21.58 12.99 -17.01
N ASN A 72 -20.61 13.61 -16.32
CA ASN A 72 -19.19 13.62 -16.72
C ASN A 72 -18.26 13.79 -15.51
N LEU A 73 -16.99 13.39 -15.66
CA LEU A 73 -16.00 13.38 -14.57
C LEU A 73 -15.69 14.76 -14.03
N THR A 74 -15.71 15.81 -14.87
CA THR A 74 -15.48 17.18 -14.43
C THR A 74 -16.58 17.65 -13.48
N ALA A 75 -17.84 17.46 -13.86
CA ALA A 75 -18.98 17.78 -13.02
C ALA A 75 -18.98 16.95 -11.74
N GLN A 76 -18.64 15.66 -11.84
CA GLN A 76 -18.54 14.78 -10.68
C GLN A 76 -17.45 15.25 -9.69
N ALA A 77 -16.23 15.47 -10.16
CA ALA A 77 -15.11 15.90 -9.30
C ALA A 77 -15.38 17.25 -8.62
N ASN A 78 -16.03 18.20 -9.33
CA ASN A 78 -16.37 19.51 -8.79
C ASN A 78 -17.61 19.50 -7.87
N GLY A 79 -18.46 18.48 -7.98
CA GLY A 79 -19.65 18.32 -7.14
C GLY A 79 -19.38 17.66 -5.79
N LEU A 80 -18.17 17.15 -5.57
CA LEU A 80 -17.79 16.40 -4.37
C LEU A 80 -17.10 17.30 -3.34
N SER A 81 -17.50 17.20 -2.07
CA SER A 81 -16.91 17.97 -0.98
C SER A 81 -15.41 17.69 -0.85
N GLY A 82 -14.60 18.74 -0.77
CA GLY A 82 -13.13 18.64 -0.66
C GLY A 82 -12.42 18.17 -1.94
N SER A 83 -13.14 18.04 -3.05
CA SER A 83 -12.62 17.63 -4.36
C SER A 83 -12.81 18.75 -5.38
N ASN A 84 -11.98 18.75 -6.41
CA ASN A 84 -12.20 19.51 -7.65
C ASN A 84 -11.43 18.85 -8.79
N TYR A 85 -11.85 19.15 -10.02
CA TYR A 85 -11.31 18.52 -11.21
C TYR A 85 -9.83 18.89 -11.46
N SER A 86 -9.42 20.14 -11.23
CA SER A 86 -8.00 20.54 -11.38
C SER A 86 -7.06 19.84 -10.40
N ALA A 87 -7.51 19.59 -9.16
CA ALA A 87 -6.75 18.84 -8.18
C ALA A 87 -6.63 17.37 -8.56
N PHE A 88 -7.69 16.78 -9.14
CA PHE A 88 -7.63 15.45 -9.73
C PHE A 88 -6.58 15.38 -10.85
N GLU A 89 -6.61 16.30 -11.82
CA GLU A 89 -5.64 16.30 -12.92
C GLU A 89 -4.19 16.43 -12.42
N SER A 90 -3.97 17.32 -11.44
CA SER A 90 -2.65 17.52 -10.83
C SER A 90 -2.17 16.27 -10.10
N GLN A 91 -3.05 15.62 -9.33
CA GLN A 91 -2.74 14.38 -8.62
C GLN A 91 -2.48 13.22 -9.59
N TYR A 92 -3.28 13.10 -10.66
CA TYR A 92 -3.08 12.09 -11.69
C TYR A 92 -1.70 12.24 -12.33
N GLN A 93 -1.34 13.46 -12.77
CA GLN A 93 -0.02 13.72 -13.33
C GLN A 93 1.11 13.40 -12.34
N SER A 94 0.96 13.78 -11.06
CA SER A 94 1.98 13.55 -10.04
C SER A 94 2.17 12.07 -9.69
N MET A 95 1.09 11.29 -9.59
CA MET A 95 1.15 9.88 -9.17
C MET A 95 1.41 8.91 -10.32
N VAL A 96 0.94 9.24 -11.52
CA VAL A 96 0.98 8.37 -12.71
C VAL A 96 2.09 8.77 -13.67
N GLY A 97 2.59 10.01 -13.59
CA GLY A 97 3.64 10.53 -14.48
C GLY A 97 3.14 10.97 -15.87
N SER A 98 1.85 10.85 -16.16
CA SER A 98 1.22 11.27 -17.42
C SER A 98 -0.01 12.15 -17.18
N PRO A 99 -0.34 13.08 -18.09
CA PRO A 99 -1.51 13.94 -17.91
C PRO A 99 -2.80 13.15 -18.14
N TRP A 100 -3.86 13.54 -17.44
CA TRP A 100 -5.18 12.95 -17.65
C TRP A 100 -5.73 13.24 -19.06
N ASN A 101 -6.33 12.24 -19.70
CA ASN A 101 -6.98 12.39 -21.00
C ASN A 101 -8.41 12.91 -20.85
N ALA A 102 -8.61 14.21 -21.06
CA ALA A 102 -9.92 14.85 -20.94
C ALA A 102 -11.01 14.28 -21.88
N ALA A 103 -10.66 13.57 -22.95
CA ALA A 103 -11.64 12.89 -23.81
C ALA A 103 -12.41 11.78 -23.06
N LEU A 104 -11.86 11.27 -21.97
CA LEU A 104 -12.44 10.23 -21.13
C LEU A 104 -13.37 10.79 -20.04
N ASN A 105 -13.62 12.10 -20.01
CA ASN A 105 -14.52 12.69 -19.03
C ASN A 105 -15.99 12.32 -19.27
N THR A 106 -16.36 11.97 -20.50
CA THR A 106 -17.75 11.65 -20.85
C THR A 106 -17.98 10.15 -20.71
N ASP A 107 -18.96 9.77 -19.90
CA ASP A 107 -19.38 8.37 -19.77
C ASP A 107 -20.01 7.88 -21.09
N PRO A 108 -19.45 6.85 -21.75
CA PRO A 108 -20.04 6.27 -22.96
C PRO A 108 -21.32 5.47 -22.68
N GLY A 109 -21.65 5.22 -21.41
CA GLY A 109 -22.83 4.47 -20.96
C GLY A 109 -22.69 2.95 -21.02
N VAL A 110 -21.66 2.44 -21.72
CA VAL A 110 -21.34 1.01 -21.80
C VAL A 110 -19.84 0.74 -21.90
N ILE A 111 -19.43 -0.44 -21.45
CA ILE A 111 -18.12 -1.04 -21.66
C ILE A 111 -18.34 -2.30 -22.51
N ASN A 112 -17.60 -2.42 -23.62
CA ASN A 112 -17.67 -3.61 -24.46
C ASN A 112 -16.81 -4.73 -23.87
N ILE A 113 -17.47 -5.80 -23.43
CA ILE A 113 -16.86 -6.98 -22.80
C ILE A 113 -16.74 -8.09 -23.84
N THR A 114 -15.51 -8.49 -24.14
CA THR A 114 -15.22 -9.49 -25.17
C THR A 114 -15.22 -10.93 -24.64
N ASP A 115 -14.84 -11.15 -23.37
CA ASP A 115 -15.01 -12.45 -22.70
C ASP A 115 -15.46 -12.31 -21.25
N SER A 116 -16.06 -13.38 -20.73
CA SER A 116 -16.58 -13.48 -19.37
C SER A 116 -15.48 -13.81 -18.36
N ILE A 117 -15.67 -13.43 -17.09
CA ILE A 117 -14.82 -13.87 -15.98
C ILE A 117 -14.72 -15.41 -15.87
N GLN A 118 -15.73 -16.13 -16.38
CA GLN A 118 -15.72 -17.59 -16.42
C GLN A 118 -14.63 -18.17 -17.34
N SER A 119 -14.11 -17.40 -18.29
CA SER A 119 -13.05 -17.87 -19.19
C SER A 119 -11.65 -17.76 -18.59
N ILE A 120 -11.49 -17.08 -17.45
CA ILE A 120 -10.19 -16.97 -16.78
C ILE A 120 -9.90 -18.29 -16.07
N SER A 121 -8.95 -19.05 -16.59
CA SER A 121 -8.58 -20.35 -16.01
C SER A 121 -7.78 -20.21 -14.73
N SER A 122 -6.93 -19.18 -14.63
CA SER A 122 -5.98 -19.00 -13.53
C SER A 122 -5.52 -17.55 -13.40
N MET A 123 -5.18 -17.15 -12.17
CA MET A 123 -4.50 -15.89 -11.87
C MET A 123 -3.00 -15.90 -12.16
N ALA A 124 -2.39 -17.01 -12.60
CA ALA A 124 -0.95 -17.14 -12.83
C ALA A 124 -0.37 -16.07 -13.77
N SER A 125 -1.09 -15.70 -14.83
CA SER A 125 -0.68 -14.68 -15.82
C SER A 125 -0.98 -13.24 -15.42
N TYR A 126 -1.66 -13.00 -14.30
CA TYR A 126 -2.03 -11.67 -13.83
C TYR A 126 -1.17 -11.26 -12.64
N LYS A 127 -1.03 -9.96 -12.37
CA LYS A 127 -0.34 -9.42 -11.19
C LYS A 127 -1.29 -9.07 -10.05
N ALA A 128 -2.56 -8.79 -10.36
CA ALA A 128 -3.59 -8.50 -9.38
C ALA A 128 -4.99 -8.73 -9.95
N LEU A 129 -5.98 -8.75 -9.04
CA LEU A 129 -7.41 -8.68 -9.34
C LEU A 129 -7.99 -7.36 -8.79
N VAL A 130 -8.69 -6.61 -9.63
CA VAL A 130 -9.38 -5.36 -9.25
C VAL A 130 -10.88 -5.52 -9.47
N ILE A 131 -11.67 -5.23 -8.44
CA ILE A 131 -13.12 -5.17 -8.48
C ILE A 131 -13.55 -3.71 -8.50
N VAL A 132 -14.09 -3.26 -9.64
CA VAL A 132 -14.65 -1.91 -9.79
C VAL A 132 -15.97 -1.83 -9.04
N GLY A 133 -16.23 -0.69 -8.40
CA GLY A 133 -17.49 -0.45 -7.70
C GLY A 133 -18.63 0.01 -8.60
N GLY A 134 -19.59 0.70 -7.97
CA GLY A 134 -20.91 0.96 -8.51
C GLY A 134 -21.98 0.06 -7.91
N LYS A 135 -23.24 0.45 -8.08
CA LYS A 135 -24.38 -0.22 -7.42
C LYS A 135 -24.58 -1.66 -7.88
N GLY A 136 -24.17 -2.01 -9.10
CA GLY A 136 -24.35 -3.36 -9.61
C GLY A 136 -23.46 -4.39 -8.92
N VAL A 137 -22.28 -3.99 -8.49
CA VAL A 137 -21.28 -4.95 -8.00
C VAL A 137 -21.74 -5.71 -6.75
N VAL A 138 -22.58 -5.11 -5.90
CA VAL A 138 -23.04 -5.73 -4.64
C VAL A 138 -23.83 -7.02 -4.87
N ARG A 139 -24.37 -7.26 -6.07
CA ARG A 139 -25.05 -8.52 -6.42
C ARG A 139 -24.11 -9.72 -6.54
N TYR A 140 -22.80 -9.49 -6.58
CA TYR A 140 -21.78 -10.52 -6.66
C TYR A 140 -21.17 -10.87 -5.30
N ARG A 141 -21.75 -10.39 -4.18
CA ARG A 141 -21.37 -10.85 -2.83
C ARG A 141 -21.66 -12.34 -2.68
N LEU A 142 -20.85 -13.07 -1.91
CA LEU A 142 -21.16 -14.44 -1.49
C LEU A 142 -21.99 -14.43 -0.20
N ASP A 143 -23.21 -13.91 -0.29
CA ASP A 143 -24.19 -13.83 0.80
C ASP A 143 -25.36 -14.82 0.63
N GLY A 144 -25.29 -15.68 -0.39
CA GLY A 144 -26.34 -16.66 -0.70
C GLY A 144 -27.58 -16.07 -1.38
N GLN A 145 -27.61 -14.76 -1.68
CA GLN A 145 -28.77 -14.08 -2.26
C GLN A 145 -28.44 -13.53 -3.66
N TYR A 146 -28.83 -14.28 -4.70
CA TYR A 146 -28.56 -13.88 -6.09
C TYR A 146 -29.84 -13.49 -6.83
N SER A 147 -29.78 -12.35 -7.51
CA SER A 147 -30.84 -11.85 -8.39
C SER A 147 -30.30 -11.56 -9.79
N SER A 148 -31.16 -11.60 -10.80
CA SER A 148 -30.79 -11.20 -12.16
C SER A 148 -30.35 -9.74 -12.24
N GLN A 149 -29.49 -9.41 -13.21
CA GLN A 149 -29.08 -8.05 -13.57
C GLN A 149 -29.37 -7.80 -15.05
N LEU A 150 -30.30 -6.90 -15.35
CA LEU A 150 -30.78 -6.70 -16.73
C LEU A 150 -31.20 -8.06 -17.36
N SER A 151 -30.55 -8.45 -18.46
CA SER A 151 -30.74 -9.74 -19.15
C SER A 151 -29.93 -10.89 -18.55
N LEU A 152 -29.03 -10.64 -17.61
CA LEU A 152 -28.19 -11.64 -16.97
C LEU A 152 -28.98 -12.39 -15.89
N PRO A 153 -29.20 -13.72 -16.02
CA PRO A 153 -29.96 -14.48 -15.02
C PRO A 153 -29.19 -14.63 -13.71
N ALA A 154 -29.93 -14.82 -12.60
CA ALA A 154 -29.36 -14.96 -11.25
C ALA A 154 -28.29 -16.07 -11.14
N SER A 155 -28.46 -17.18 -11.86
CA SER A 155 -27.48 -18.27 -11.89
C SER A 155 -26.13 -17.84 -12.46
N ARG A 156 -26.09 -16.92 -13.43
CA ARG A 156 -24.84 -16.38 -13.99
C ARG A 156 -24.18 -15.39 -13.05
N VAL A 157 -24.98 -14.59 -12.33
CA VAL A 157 -24.49 -13.72 -11.25
C VAL A 157 -23.84 -14.55 -10.15
N GLN A 158 -24.51 -15.62 -9.71
CA GLN A 158 -23.97 -16.58 -8.75
C GLN A 158 -22.65 -17.20 -9.25
N SER A 159 -22.62 -17.75 -10.47
CA SER A 159 -21.38 -18.33 -11.01
C SER A 159 -20.23 -17.32 -11.07
N ALA A 160 -20.51 -16.06 -11.41
CA ALA A 160 -19.50 -15.01 -11.40
C ALA A 160 -19.01 -14.70 -9.98
N ALA A 161 -19.91 -14.62 -8.99
CA ALA A 161 -19.54 -14.40 -7.59
C ALA A 161 -18.61 -15.50 -7.06
N HIS A 162 -18.93 -16.77 -7.30
CA HIS A 162 -18.07 -17.89 -6.92
C HIS A 162 -16.73 -17.85 -7.67
N LYS A 163 -16.75 -17.57 -8.97
CA LYS A 163 -15.52 -17.48 -9.76
C LYS A 163 -14.59 -16.36 -9.28
N LEU A 164 -15.14 -15.22 -8.86
CA LEU A 164 -14.35 -14.12 -8.27
C LEU A 164 -13.70 -14.56 -6.96
N ASN A 165 -14.40 -15.32 -6.11
CA ASN A 165 -13.83 -15.87 -4.88
C ASN A 165 -12.69 -16.86 -5.16
N ASP A 166 -12.88 -17.75 -6.14
CA ASP A 166 -11.86 -18.73 -6.54
C ASP A 166 -10.61 -18.03 -7.07
N LEU A 167 -10.77 -17.04 -7.95
CA LEU A 167 -9.66 -16.26 -8.50
C LEU A 167 -8.99 -15.40 -7.42
N ALA A 168 -9.74 -14.81 -6.49
CA ALA A 168 -9.16 -14.05 -5.41
C ALA A 168 -8.32 -14.93 -4.46
N THR A 169 -8.85 -16.10 -4.11
CA THR A 169 -8.12 -17.10 -3.31
C THR A 169 -6.85 -17.54 -4.03
N GLU A 170 -6.92 -17.84 -5.33
CA GLU A 170 -5.74 -18.20 -6.12
C GLU A 170 -4.74 -17.05 -6.23
N ALA A 171 -5.20 -15.82 -6.46
CA ALA A 171 -4.35 -14.63 -6.51
C ALA A 171 -3.56 -14.49 -5.21
N LEU A 172 -4.27 -14.53 -4.08
CA LEU A 172 -3.66 -14.48 -2.76
C LEU A 172 -2.66 -15.62 -2.61
N LEU A 173 -3.03 -16.89 -2.84
CA LEU A 173 -2.10 -18.04 -2.83
C LEU A 173 -0.87 -17.90 -3.75
N LEU A 174 -0.88 -16.98 -4.71
CA LEU A 174 0.27 -16.68 -5.56
C LEU A 174 1.02 -15.41 -5.12
N GLY A 175 0.76 -14.88 -3.93
CA GLY A 175 1.31 -13.64 -3.39
C GLY A 175 0.81 -12.38 -4.08
N LYS A 176 -0.34 -12.43 -4.77
CA LYS A 176 -0.85 -11.33 -5.60
C LYS A 176 -1.95 -10.56 -4.88
N PRO A 177 -1.89 -9.22 -4.89
CA PRO A 177 -2.92 -8.42 -4.25
C PRO A 177 -4.26 -8.51 -4.97
N VAL A 178 -5.31 -8.34 -4.19
CA VAL A 178 -6.69 -8.20 -4.68
C VAL A 178 -7.25 -6.88 -4.17
N MET A 179 -8.07 -6.20 -4.96
CA MET A 179 -8.61 -4.88 -4.62
C MET A 179 -10.10 -4.80 -4.87
N GLY A 180 -10.85 -4.14 -3.98
CA GLY A 180 -12.23 -3.72 -4.23
C GLY A 180 -12.43 -2.23 -3.99
N GLN A 181 -13.18 -1.57 -4.88
CA GLN A 181 -13.39 -0.12 -4.81
C GLN A 181 -14.80 0.24 -4.34
N CYS A 182 -14.97 1.17 -3.39
CA CYS A 182 -16.27 1.74 -3.02
C CYS A 182 -17.31 0.67 -2.64
N HIS A 183 -18.37 0.45 -3.42
CA HIS A 183 -19.30 -0.67 -3.21
C HIS A 183 -18.65 -2.02 -3.52
N GLY A 184 -17.70 -2.04 -4.47
CA GLY A 184 -16.88 -3.20 -4.81
C GLY A 184 -15.92 -3.61 -3.70
N ALA A 185 -15.61 -2.72 -2.75
CA ALA A 185 -14.87 -3.06 -1.54
C ALA A 185 -15.63 -4.05 -0.63
N SER A 186 -16.96 -4.15 -0.78
CA SER A 186 -17.73 -5.19 -0.11
C SER A 186 -17.47 -6.60 -0.65
N ILE A 187 -16.98 -6.73 -1.90
CA ILE A 187 -16.78 -8.06 -2.49
C ILE A 187 -15.67 -8.84 -1.77
N PRO A 188 -14.48 -8.28 -1.53
CA PRO A 188 -13.47 -8.95 -0.71
C PRO A 188 -13.90 -9.29 0.71
N ALA A 189 -14.75 -8.48 1.34
CA ALA A 189 -15.29 -8.79 2.66
C ALA A 189 -16.21 -10.03 2.63
N PHE A 190 -16.97 -10.22 1.55
CA PHE A 190 -17.87 -11.36 1.42
C PHE A 190 -17.22 -12.59 0.79
N TRP A 191 -15.99 -12.50 0.29
CA TRP A 191 -15.24 -13.70 -0.09
C TRP A 191 -15.05 -14.65 1.10
N ARG A 192 -14.92 -15.94 0.80
CA ARG A 192 -14.93 -17.02 1.79
C ARG A 192 -13.62 -17.78 1.75
N VAL A 193 -13.07 -18.06 2.92
CA VAL A 193 -11.93 -18.96 3.07
C VAL A 193 -12.35 -20.37 2.63
N PRO A 194 -11.64 -21.02 1.70
CA PRO A 194 -12.00 -22.37 1.24
C PRO A 194 -12.11 -23.38 2.37
N ASN A 195 -13.06 -24.32 2.27
CA ASN A 195 -13.30 -25.40 3.24
C ASN A 195 -13.74 -24.92 4.64
N THR A 196 -14.35 -23.72 4.73
CA THR A 196 -14.92 -23.20 5.98
C THR A 196 -16.44 -23.17 6.00
N GLU A 197 -17.09 -23.73 4.96
CA GLU A 197 -18.55 -23.83 4.86
C GLU A 197 -19.14 -24.47 6.12
N GLY A 198 -20.26 -23.93 6.61
CA GLY A 198 -20.83 -24.32 7.90
C GLY A 198 -20.32 -23.49 9.09
N SER A 199 -19.35 -22.60 8.87
CA SER A 199 -18.85 -21.62 9.86
C SER A 199 -19.16 -20.18 9.42
N GLY A 200 -18.86 -19.20 10.29
CA GLY A 200 -18.99 -17.78 9.97
C GLY A 200 -20.43 -17.27 9.89
N PHE A 201 -20.58 -16.04 9.36
CA PHE A 201 -21.88 -15.40 9.19
C PHE A 201 -22.79 -16.24 8.27
N ASP A 202 -24.02 -16.49 8.73
CA ASP A 202 -25.03 -17.31 8.05
C ASP A 202 -24.59 -18.74 7.65
N ASN A 203 -23.53 -19.29 8.26
CA ASN A 203 -22.93 -20.59 7.92
C ASN A 203 -22.37 -20.66 6.47
N LEU A 204 -22.13 -19.52 5.83
CA LEU A 204 -21.65 -19.43 4.44
C LEU A 204 -20.12 -19.57 4.30
N GLY A 205 -19.41 -19.72 5.42
CA GLY A 205 -17.94 -19.70 5.49
C GLY A 205 -17.40 -18.48 6.22
N LEU A 206 -16.15 -18.57 6.68
CA LEU A 206 -15.45 -17.44 7.28
C LEU A 206 -15.14 -16.40 6.19
N SER A 207 -15.27 -15.13 6.53
CA SER A 207 -14.85 -14.05 5.63
C SER A 207 -13.34 -14.17 5.37
N LEU A 208 -12.94 -13.95 4.11
CA LEU A 208 -11.53 -13.84 3.76
C LEU A 208 -10.82 -12.69 4.49
N LEU A 209 -11.57 -11.71 5.00
CA LEU A 209 -11.06 -10.56 5.77
C LEU A 209 -11.37 -10.65 7.27
N GLU A 210 -11.89 -11.77 7.77
CA GLU A 210 -12.22 -11.92 9.20
C GLU A 210 -11.01 -11.60 10.10
N GLY A 211 -11.23 -10.76 11.12
CA GLY A 211 -10.18 -10.31 12.05
C GLY A 211 -9.28 -9.21 11.49
N SER A 212 -9.48 -8.80 10.24
CA SER A 212 -8.68 -7.79 9.54
C SER A 212 -9.34 -6.41 9.56
N MET A 213 -8.85 -5.50 8.73
CA MET A 213 -9.38 -4.15 8.54
C MET A 213 -9.78 -3.88 7.09
N ALA A 214 -10.84 -3.09 6.91
CA ALA A 214 -11.31 -2.68 5.59
C ALA A 214 -11.99 -1.32 5.63
N THR A 215 -12.13 -0.70 4.45
CA THR A 215 -13.00 0.44 4.19
C THR A 215 -13.98 0.11 3.06
N GLY A 216 -14.85 1.04 2.69
CA GLY A 216 -15.83 0.86 1.62
C GLY A 216 -16.77 2.05 1.52
N TYR A 217 -17.77 1.96 0.64
CA TYR A 217 -18.72 3.05 0.39
C TYR A 217 -19.28 3.60 1.72
N PRO A 218 -19.21 4.92 1.97
CA PRO A 218 -19.55 5.50 3.27
C PRO A 218 -21.06 5.57 3.49
N GLU A 219 -21.68 4.40 3.67
CA GLU A 219 -23.08 4.21 4.03
C GLU A 219 -23.23 3.34 5.29
N PRO A 220 -24.34 3.45 6.04
CA PRO A 220 -24.55 2.67 7.25
C PRO A 220 -24.49 1.15 7.04
N GLU A 221 -24.90 0.66 5.87
CA GLU A 221 -24.88 -0.76 5.54
C GLU A 221 -23.44 -1.30 5.47
N THR A 222 -22.48 -0.54 4.94
CA THR A 222 -21.07 -0.95 4.87
C THR A 222 -20.51 -1.25 6.26
N ALA A 223 -20.73 -0.35 7.22
CA ALA A 223 -20.25 -0.55 8.60
C ALA A 223 -20.88 -1.80 9.23
N THR A 224 -22.19 -1.97 9.05
CA THR A 224 -22.94 -3.13 9.58
C THR A 224 -22.42 -4.43 9.00
N ASN A 225 -22.31 -4.52 7.67
CA ASN A 225 -21.84 -5.71 6.98
C ASN A 225 -20.41 -6.10 7.38
N LEU A 226 -19.51 -5.12 7.51
CA LEU A 226 -18.13 -5.39 7.92
C LEU A 226 -18.06 -5.87 9.38
N MET A 227 -18.82 -5.26 10.29
CA MET A 227 -18.87 -5.69 11.69
C MET A 227 -19.47 -7.09 11.86
N ASP A 228 -20.53 -7.42 11.12
CA ASP A 228 -21.17 -8.75 11.14
C ASP A 228 -20.22 -9.86 10.65
N LEU A 229 -19.26 -9.49 9.80
CA LEU A 229 -18.19 -10.36 9.29
C LEU A 229 -16.92 -10.32 10.15
N ASN A 230 -16.97 -9.66 11.31
CA ASN A 230 -15.84 -9.46 12.24
C ASN A 230 -14.64 -8.77 11.57
N ILE A 231 -14.90 -7.69 10.81
CA ILE A 231 -13.90 -6.87 10.13
C ILE A 231 -13.91 -5.47 10.74
N ASN A 232 -12.74 -4.94 11.09
CA ASN A 232 -12.60 -3.59 11.63
C ASN A 232 -12.81 -2.54 10.52
N PHE A 233 -13.89 -1.76 10.61
CA PHE A 233 -14.21 -0.73 9.63
C PHE A 233 -13.43 0.56 9.89
N ARG A 234 -12.70 1.02 8.86
CA ARG A 234 -11.92 2.25 8.86
C ARG A 234 -12.64 3.33 8.03
N SER A 235 -13.59 4.01 8.66
CA SER A 235 -14.53 4.92 7.98
C SER A 235 -13.91 6.16 7.35
N GLU A 236 -12.73 6.59 7.81
CA GLU A 236 -12.07 7.82 7.36
C GLU A 236 -10.94 7.56 6.34
N ASP A 237 -10.45 6.32 6.26
CA ASP A 237 -9.31 5.99 5.42
C ASP A 237 -9.76 5.82 3.97
N LYS A 238 -9.11 6.54 3.04
CA LYS A 238 -9.40 6.48 1.59
C LYS A 238 -9.11 5.10 1.00
N VAL A 239 -8.02 4.50 1.44
CA VAL A 239 -7.52 3.20 1.03
C VAL A 239 -7.06 2.47 2.29
N VAL A 240 -7.46 1.22 2.43
CA VAL A 240 -7.05 0.32 3.52
C VAL A 240 -6.44 -0.92 2.93
N ILE A 241 -5.30 -1.33 3.48
CA ILE A 241 -4.63 -2.57 3.13
C ILE A 241 -4.87 -3.53 4.30
N GLY A 242 -5.72 -4.53 4.09
CA GLY A 242 -5.95 -5.62 5.03
C GLY A 242 -5.12 -6.85 4.69
N THR A 243 -4.98 -7.73 5.68
CA THR A 243 -4.50 -9.11 5.53
C THR A 243 -5.68 -10.07 5.45
N PRO A 244 -5.54 -11.24 4.80
CA PRO A 244 -6.54 -12.30 4.90
C PRO A 244 -6.72 -12.79 6.34
N SER A 245 -7.85 -13.45 6.61
CA SER A 245 -8.13 -14.14 7.86
C SER A 245 -7.01 -15.12 8.22
N ASN A 246 -6.70 -15.24 9.51
CA ASN A 246 -5.73 -16.23 10.01
C ASN A 246 -6.12 -17.69 9.69
N SER A 247 -7.38 -17.93 9.31
CA SER A 247 -7.84 -19.25 8.83
C SER A 247 -7.47 -19.52 7.37
N PHE A 248 -7.06 -18.49 6.62
CA PHE A 248 -6.54 -18.63 5.27
C PHE A 248 -5.10 -19.13 5.34
N MET A 249 -4.89 -20.41 5.03
CA MET A 249 -3.55 -20.97 4.98
C MET A 249 -2.79 -20.36 3.79
N ASP A 250 -1.79 -19.56 4.11
CA ASP A 250 -0.81 -19.14 3.12
C ASP A 250 0.07 -20.32 2.67
N ASN A 251 0.79 -20.12 1.58
CA ASN A 251 1.80 -21.05 1.08
C ASN A 251 3.20 -20.41 1.07
N ASP A 252 3.44 -19.46 1.98
CA ASP A 252 4.72 -18.75 2.10
C ASP A 252 5.15 -17.99 0.82
N ALA A 253 4.24 -17.76 -0.15
CA ALA A 253 4.58 -17.24 -1.47
C ALA A 253 4.57 -15.70 -1.62
N GLY A 254 4.26 -14.95 -0.57
CA GLY A 254 4.37 -13.48 -0.58
C GLY A 254 3.06 -12.69 -0.45
N THR A 255 3.02 -11.40 -0.86
CA THR A 255 1.97 -10.38 -0.60
C THR A 255 0.50 -10.78 -0.69
N PHE A 256 -0.02 -11.47 0.32
CA PHE A 256 -1.45 -11.63 0.53
C PHE A 256 -2.03 -10.30 1.05
N ARG A 257 -2.31 -9.35 0.15
CA ARG A 257 -2.90 -8.05 0.51
C ARG A 257 -4.26 -7.88 -0.13
N VAL A 258 -5.23 -7.54 0.70
CA VAL A 258 -6.58 -7.21 0.28
C VAL A 258 -6.76 -5.70 0.44
N ILE A 259 -6.84 -4.99 -0.69
CA ILE A 259 -6.94 -3.53 -0.70
C ILE A 259 -8.41 -3.15 -0.85
N THR A 260 -8.90 -2.27 0.01
CA THR A 260 -10.25 -1.73 -0.08
C THR A 260 -10.20 -0.21 -0.20
N THR A 261 -11.09 0.37 -1.00
CA THR A 261 -11.18 1.83 -1.15
C THR A 261 -12.56 2.33 -0.73
N ARG A 262 -12.58 3.50 -0.12
CA ARG A 262 -13.77 4.04 0.52
C ARG A 262 -14.79 4.54 -0.49
N ASP A 263 -14.38 5.37 -1.44
CA ASP A 263 -15.32 6.19 -2.19
C ASP A 263 -15.00 6.27 -3.68
N TRP A 264 -15.92 6.95 -4.36
CA TRP A 264 -15.98 7.05 -5.81
C TRP A 264 -15.32 8.32 -6.35
N TYR A 265 -14.50 8.98 -5.52
CA TYR A 265 -13.78 10.18 -5.88
C TYR A 265 -12.65 9.79 -6.86
N PRO A 266 -12.50 10.46 -8.00
CA PRO A 266 -11.44 10.11 -8.94
C PRO A 266 -10.05 10.25 -8.31
N GLN A 267 -9.85 11.16 -7.36
CA GLN A 267 -8.63 11.27 -6.55
C GLN A 267 -8.35 10.03 -5.69
N THR A 268 -9.38 9.45 -5.08
CA THR A 268 -9.27 8.21 -4.29
C THR A 268 -8.92 7.04 -5.21
N VAL A 269 -9.51 6.99 -6.40
CA VAL A 269 -9.21 5.94 -7.41
C VAL A 269 -7.77 6.02 -7.91
N VAL A 270 -7.24 7.21 -8.20
CA VAL A 270 -5.82 7.38 -8.58
C VAL A 270 -4.89 6.97 -7.44
N HIS A 271 -5.20 7.41 -6.21
CA HIS A 271 -4.42 7.04 -5.04
C HIS A 271 -4.41 5.51 -4.86
N ALA A 272 -5.56 4.86 -4.99
CA ALA A 272 -5.68 3.40 -4.94
C ALA A 272 -4.87 2.71 -6.04
N ALA A 273 -4.91 3.19 -7.28
CA ALA A 273 -4.10 2.65 -8.37
C ALA A 273 -2.60 2.68 -8.02
N LYS A 274 -2.11 3.82 -7.49
CA LYS A 274 -0.72 3.94 -7.05
C LYS A 274 -0.39 3.05 -5.85
N THR A 275 -1.33 2.90 -4.89
CA THR A 275 -1.16 1.96 -3.78
C THR A 275 -1.05 0.52 -4.29
N LEU A 276 -1.91 0.11 -5.24
CA LEU A 276 -1.87 -1.22 -5.82
C LEU A 276 -0.54 -1.50 -6.53
N THR A 277 -0.08 -0.57 -7.38
CA THR A 277 1.19 -0.76 -8.10
C THR A 277 2.37 -0.76 -7.16
N ASN A 278 2.38 0.08 -6.12
CA ASN A 278 3.38 -0.02 -5.06
C ASN A 278 3.36 -1.41 -4.41
N VAL A 279 2.20 -1.95 -4.04
CA VAL A 279 2.13 -3.32 -3.48
C VAL A 279 2.65 -4.39 -4.45
N ILE A 280 2.38 -4.25 -5.75
CA ILE A 280 2.89 -5.17 -6.78
C ILE A 280 4.41 -5.04 -6.95
N GLU A 281 4.95 -3.84 -6.90
CA GLU A 281 6.34 -3.52 -7.27
C GLU A 281 7.32 -3.57 -6.08
N THR A 282 6.86 -3.31 -4.86
CA THR A 282 7.73 -3.21 -3.68
C THR A 282 7.79 -4.49 -2.86
N TYR A 283 7.15 -5.57 -3.29
CA TYR A 283 7.29 -6.84 -2.58
C TYR A 283 8.51 -7.60 -3.06
N PRO A 284 9.43 -7.99 -2.17
CA PRO A 284 10.60 -8.76 -2.54
C PRO A 284 10.21 -10.12 -3.14
N LEU A 285 11.01 -10.60 -4.07
CA LEU A 285 10.89 -11.98 -4.56
C LEU A 285 11.07 -12.95 -3.38
N THR A 286 10.47 -14.15 -3.43
CA THR A 286 10.64 -15.17 -2.38
C THR A 286 12.12 -15.49 -2.07
N SER A 287 12.98 -15.44 -3.09
CA SER A 287 14.44 -15.58 -2.92
C SER A 287 15.07 -14.43 -2.12
N GLU A 288 14.52 -13.24 -2.21
CA GLU A 288 14.98 -12.05 -1.50
C GLU A 288 14.48 -12.06 -0.04
N LEU A 289 13.26 -12.58 0.22
CA LEU A 289 12.73 -12.72 1.59
C LEU A 289 13.62 -13.59 2.50
N THR A 290 14.10 -14.72 1.96
CA THR A 290 14.95 -15.67 2.72
C THR A 290 16.42 -15.26 2.80
N THR A 291 16.84 -14.29 1.99
CA THR A 291 18.20 -13.75 2.03
C THR A 291 18.36 -12.93 3.30
N ALA A 292 19.41 -13.20 4.08
CA ALA A 292 19.66 -12.45 5.31
C ALA A 292 19.90 -10.97 4.98
N VAL A 293 19.06 -10.09 5.52
CA VAL A 293 19.22 -8.64 5.47
C VAL A 293 19.73 -8.19 6.84
N SER A 294 20.94 -7.66 6.87
CA SER A 294 21.54 -7.11 8.09
C SER A 294 20.97 -5.71 8.37
N VAL A 295 20.29 -5.59 9.52
CA VAL A 295 19.62 -4.35 9.94
C VAL A 295 20.32 -3.81 11.17
N LEU A 296 20.72 -2.54 11.14
CA LEU A 296 21.19 -1.81 12.32
C LEU A 296 20.12 -0.83 12.78
N ILE A 297 19.65 -0.99 14.01
CA ILE A 297 18.80 0.01 14.69
C ILE A 297 19.72 1.00 15.40
N ILE A 298 19.69 2.26 14.99
CA ILE A 298 20.38 3.36 15.68
C ILE A 298 19.35 4.05 16.57
N HIS A 299 19.54 3.98 17.88
CA HIS A 299 18.60 4.52 18.84
C HIS A 299 19.32 5.22 20.00
N GLY A 300 18.56 5.94 20.81
CA GLY A 300 19.01 6.81 21.89
C GLY A 300 18.95 6.24 23.31
N GLY A 301 18.47 5.01 23.49
CA GLY A 301 18.35 4.32 24.77
C GLY A 301 16.96 3.69 24.97
N ALA A 302 16.92 2.50 25.56
CA ALA A 302 15.66 1.77 25.79
C ALA A 302 14.60 2.65 26.49
N VAL A 303 13.33 2.44 26.15
CA VAL A 303 12.23 3.18 26.78
C VAL A 303 12.21 2.90 28.29
N ASP A 304 12.53 3.91 29.09
CA ASP A 304 12.28 3.89 30.53
C ASP A 304 10.78 4.05 30.78
N THR A 305 10.11 2.93 30.98
CA THR A 305 8.66 2.85 31.22
C THR A 305 8.23 3.52 32.52
N ASP A 306 9.13 3.66 33.50
CA ASP A 306 8.86 4.34 34.78
C ASP A 306 9.02 5.87 34.64
N ASN A 307 9.67 6.35 33.58
CA ASN A 307 9.92 7.76 33.32
C ASN A 307 9.89 8.11 31.83
N CYS A 308 8.82 7.73 31.12
CA CYS A 308 8.69 8.01 29.69
C CYS A 308 8.11 9.39 29.37
N SER A 309 8.32 10.37 30.24
CA SER A 309 7.85 11.75 30.00
C SER A 309 8.61 12.42 28.85
N ALA A 310 7.99 13.42 28.20
CA ALA A 310 8.64 14.23 27.17
C ALA A 310 9.92 14.97 27.65
N GLY A 311 10.14 15.04 28.97
CA GLY A 311 11.36 15.60 29.56
C GLY A 311 12.51 14.60 29.70
N ASN A 312 12.25 13.29 29.59
CA ASN A 312 13.28 12.27 29.66
C ASN A 312 13.90 12.02 28.28
N ARG A 313 14.89 12.85 27.93
CA ARG A 313 15.59 12.84 26.63
C ARG A 313 16.49 11.62 26.40
N ASN A 314 16.68 10.80 27.43
CA ASN A 314 17.43 9.55 27.34
C ASN A 314 16.59 8.40 26.78
N ASN A 315 15.26 8.55 26.68
CA ASN A 315 14.43 7.54 26.03
C ASN A 315 14.58 7.60 24.50
N ASP A 316 14.13 6.57 23.81
CA ASP A 316 13.94 6.61 22.37
C ASP A 316 12.70 7.42 21.97
N VAL A 317 11.61 7.27 22.75
CA VAL A 317 10.32 7.95 22.55
C VAL A 317 9.65 8.37 23.87
N PRO A 318 8.86 9.45 23.87
CA PRO A 318 7.98 9.80 24.98
C PRO A 318 6.66 9.00 24.95
N CYS A 319 6.09 8.70 26.12
CA CYS A 319 4.75 8.14 26.33
C CYS A 319 3.65 9.16 25.99
N ASN A 320 3.50 9.47 24.71
CA ASN A 320 2.45 10.36 24.23
C ASN A 320 1.07 9.68 24.19
N TYR A 321 0.99 8.37 24.43
CA TYR A 321 -0.24 7.58 24.46
C TYR A 321 -0.89 7.52 25.87
N GLY A 322 -0.61 8.51 26.71
CA GLY A 322 -0.97 8.55 28.12
C GLY A 322 0.24 8.30 29.00
N ASN A 323 0.21 8.72 30.27
CA ASN A 323 1.34 8.61 31.21
C ASN A 323 1.65 7.15 31.64
N ASP A 324 1.12 6.16 30.93
CA ASP A 324 1.29 4.74 31.22
C ASP A 324 2.02 4.08 30.03
N ALA A 325 3.14 3.43 30.32
CA ALA A 325 3.93 2.69 29.34
C ALA A 325 3.16 1.54 28.70
N ALA A 326 2.11 1.01 29.35
CA ALA A 326 1.24 -0.01 28.76
C ALA A 326 0.48 0.49 27.52
N ASN A 327 0.40 1.80 27.31
CA ASN A 327 -0.25 2.40 26.15
C ASN A 327 0.70 2.65 24.98
N LEU A 328 2.02 2.46 25.15
CA LEU A 328 2.94 2.51 24.02
C LEU A 328 2.68 1.28 23.13
N PRO A 329 2.48 1.46 21.81
CA PRO A 329 2.45 0.33 20.91
C PRO A 329 3.75 -0.48 21.02
N ALA A 330 3.65 -1.81 20.97
CA ALA A 330 4.80 -2.70 21.13
C ALA A 330 5.96 -2.35 20.18
N ASP A 331 5.62 -1.88 18.98
CA ASP A 331 6.52 -1.38 17.93
C ASP A 331 7.46 -0.26 18.40
N TYR A 332 7.11 0.46 19.48
CA TYR A 332 7.95 1.52 20.06
C TYR A 332 8.74 1.07 21.30
N THR A 333 8.53 -0.17 21.76
CA THR A 333 9.18 -0.68 22.98
C THR A 333 10.20 -1.78 22.72
N ASP A 334 10.11 -2.48 21.58
CA ASP A 334 11.07 -3.52 21.19
C ASP A 334 11.12 -3.72 19.66
N LEU A 335 11.86 -2.84 18.97
CA LEU A 335 12.07 -2.92 17.53
C LEU A 335 12.83 -4.18 17.12
N VAL A 336 13.73 -4.68 17.96
CA VAL A 336 14.49 -5.91 17.69
C VAL A 336 13.53 -7.10 17.67
N ALA A 337 12.62 -7.21 18.64
CA ALA A 337 11.59 -8.23 18.63
C ALA A 337 10.66 -8.09 17.43
N LEU A 338 10.28 -6.87 17.03
CA LEU A 338 9.46 -6.62 15.85
C LEU A 338 10.12 -7.17 14.57
N PHE A 339 11.37 -6.80 14.30
CA PHE A 339 12.09 -7.28 13.11
C PHE A 339 12.43 -8.78 13.18
N ASN A 340 12.50 -9.38 14.37
CA ASN A 340 12.66 -10.83 14.52
C ASN A 340 11.33 -11.59 14.56
N SER A 341 10.19 -10.89 14.59
CA SER A 341 8.88 -11.53 14.61
C SER A 341 8.53 -12.04 13.22
N ASN A 342 8.01 -13.26 13.15
CA ASN A 342 7.36 -13.79 11.94
C ASN A 342 5.84 -13.88 12.17
N GLU A 343 5.27 -12.93 12.94
CA GLU A 343 3.85 -12.96 13.32
C GLU A 343 2.92 -12.89 12.10
N PHE A 344 3.39 -12.28 11.01
CA PHE A 344 2.63 -12.11 9.77
C PHE A 344 2.98 -13.13 8.67
N ASN A 345 3.77 -14.18 9.00
CA ASN A 345 4.31 -15.14 8.02
C ASN A 345 4.93 -14.46 6.79
N ASP A 346 5.61 -13.34 6.99
CA ASP A 346 6.20 -12.56 5.91
C ASP A 346 7.55 -13.12 5.44
N ASN A 347 8.11 -14.08 6.21
CA ASN A 347 9.30 -14.86 5.90
C ASN A 347 10.57 -14.01 5.68
N PHE A 348 10.57 -12.76 6.13
CA PHE A 348 11.76 -11.92 6.09
C PHE A 348 12.83 -12.47 7.02
N ASN A 349 14.06 -12.57 6.52
CA ASN A 349 15.21 -12.98 7.29
C ASN A 349 16.05 -11.76 7.70
N PHE A 350 15.62 -11.05 8.75
CA PHE A 350 16.38 -9.93 9.29
C PHE A 350 17.44 -10.43 10.30
N VAL A 351 18.68 -9.96 10.12
CA VAL A 351 19.76 -10.12 11.11
C VAL A 351 19.93 -8.77 11.79
N VAL A 352 19.26 -8.62 12.92
CA VAL A 352 19.13 -7.32 13.61
C VAL A 352 20.26 -7.13 14.60
N SER A 353 20.89 -5.96 14.55
CA SER A 353 21.73 -5.41 15.61
C SER A 353 21.18 -4.04 16.01
N ASP A 354 21.43 -3.62 17.24
CA ASP A 354 21.10 -2.29 17.71
C ASP A 354 22.32 -1.58 18.30
N VAL A 355 22.29 -0.25 18.26
CA VAL A 355 23.28 0.61 18.91
C VAL A 355 22.58 1.75 19.64
N ASP A 356 22.81 1.81 20.95
CA ASP A 356 22.46 2.95 21.79
C ASP A 356 23.57 4.01 21.68
N ILE A 357 23.31 5.08 20.93
CA ILE A 357 24.27 6.16 20.73
C ILE A 357 24.46 7.02 22.00
N SER A 358 23.65 6.84 23.03
CA SER A 358 23.84 7.53 24.31
C SER A 358 24.82 6.81 25.25
N ASN A 359 25.13 5.53 24.99
CA ASN A 359 25.83 4.68 25.94
C ASN A 359 26.89 3.77 25.28
N ASN A 360 28.12 4.29 25.18
CA ASN A 360 29.30 3.58 24.66
C ASN A 360 29.08 2.90 23.29
N PRO A 361 28.75 3.69 22.24
CA PRO A 361 28.67 3.13 20.89
C PRO A 361 30.00 2.50 20.43
N PRO A 362 29.98 1.57 19.47
CA PRO A 362 31.17 0.89 18.95
C PRO A 362 32.05 1.77 18.05
N PHE A 363 31.78 3.07 17.99
CA PHE A 363 32.47 4.09 17.21
C PHE A 363 32.49 5.41 18.00
N ASP A 364 33.46 6.29 17.70
CA ASP A 364 33.42 7.69 18.18
C ASP A 364 32.36 8.49 17.41
N LEU A 365 31.39 9.06 18.13
CA LEU A 365 30.32 9.89 17.57
C LEU A 365 30.84 11.14 16.85
N ASN A 366 32.08 11.57 17.08
CA ASN A 366 32.68 12.73 16.41
C ASN A 366 33.71 12.33 15.34
N ASN A 367 33.59 11.10 14.80
CA ASN A 367 34.48 10.56 13.79
C ASN A 367 33.69 9.92 12.65
N GLU A 368 33.30 10.73 11.66
CA GLU A 368 32.49 10.32 10.51
C GLU A 368 33.03 9.06 9.82
N THR A 369 34.35 8.95 9.68
CA THR A 369 34.99 7.79 9.02
C THR A 369 34.80 6.50 9.80
N GLU A 370 34.93 6.55 11.13
CA GLU A 370 34.74 5.37 11.98
C GLU A 370 33.28 4.93 12.02
N ILE A 371 32.36 5.90 12.11
CA ILE A 371 30.92 5.67 12.03
C ILE A 371 30.57 5.01 10.69
N LEU A 372 30.97 5.61 9.56
CA LEU A 372 30.66 5.08 8.24
C LEU A 372 31.21 3.66 8.03
N ASN A 373 32.43 3.37 8.52
CA ASN A 373 33.00 2.03 8.43
C ASN A 373 32.17 0.99 9.19
N TYR A 374 31.59 1.37 10.33
CA TYR A 374 30.67 0.52 11.07
C TYR A 374 29.34 0.34 10.31
N LEU A 375 28.74 1.44 9.82
CA LEU A 375 27.47 1.40 9.08
C LEU A 375 27.54 0.52 7.83
N LYS A 376 28.68 0.52 7.12
CA LYS A 376 28.92 -0.31 5.92
C LYS A 376 28.91 -1.82 6.15
N SER A 377 28.83 -2.29 7.40
CA SER A 377 28.63 -3.71 7.71
C SER A 377 27.17 -4.15 7.70
N PHE A 378 26.25 -3.22 7.45
CA PHE A 378 24.80 -3.43 7.42
C PHE A 378 24.21 -3.08 6.05
N ASP A 379 23.09 -3.72 5.70
CA ASP A 379 22.35 -3.44 4.48
C ASP A 379 21.38 -2.27 4.68
N VAL A 380 20.76 -2.20 5.86
CA VAL A 380 19.74 -1.21 6.20
C VAL A 380 20.01 -0.60 7.58
N LEU A 381 19.83 0.72 7.69
CA LEU A 381 19.79 1.44 8.95
C LEU A 381 18.36 1.82 9.29
N PHE A 382 17.93 1.52 10.51
CA PHE A 382 16.69 2.02 11.08
C PHE A 382 17.02 3.07 12.14
N PHE A 383 16.84 4.34 11.82
CA PHE A 383 17.07 5.43 12.76
C PHE A 383 15.83 5.67 13.62
N TYR A 384 15.97 5.48 14.93
CA TYR A 384 14.89 5.54 15.89
C TYR A 384 15.30 6.34 17.13
N LYS A 385 15.28 7.67 17.01
CA LYS A 385 15.54 8.55 18.16
C LYS A 385 14.76 9.85 18.09
N HIS A 386 13.86 10.06 19.05
CA HIS A 386 13.01 11.25 19.06
C HIS A 386 13.79 12.56 19.27
N TRP A 387 14.70 12.60 20.26
CA TRP A 387 15.49 13.79 20.60
C TRP A 387 16.81 13.85 19.85
N SER A 388 17.37 15.06 19.68
CA SER A 388 18.63 15.25 18.95
C SER A 388 19.87 15.05 19.81
N ASP A 389 19.74 14.89 21.13
CA ASP A 389 20.87 14.59 22.03
C ASP A 389 21.75 13.46 21.46
N PHE A 390 23.08 13.62 21.46
CA PHE A 390 24.04 12.65 20.93
C PHE A 390 24.00 12.40 19.40
N VAL A 391 23.12 13.08 18.65
CA VAL A 391 23.14 13.07 17.19
C VAL A 391 24.12 14.15 16.69
N SER A 392 25.39 13.77 16.58
CA SER A 392 26.44 14.66 16.08
C SER A 392 26.30 14.94 14.59
N VAL A 393 27.00 15.97 14.10
CA VAL A 393 27.13 16.26 12.66
C VAL A 393 27.79 15.09 11.93
N ASP A 394 28.84 14.51 12.52
CA ASP A 394 29.58 13.40 11.93
C ASP A 394 28.72 12.12 11.78
N LEU A 395 27.83 11.84 12.74
CA LEU A 395 26.86 10.74 12.63
C LEU A 395 25.89 10.98 11.48
N GLN A 396 25.35 12.21 11.38
CA GLN A 396 24.43 12.55 10.29
C GLN A 396 25.09 12.42 8.92
N ASN A 397 26.30 12.98 8.75
CA ASN A 397 27.05 12.87 7.49
C ASN A 397 27.37 11.42 7.12
N ALA A 398 27.72 10.58 8.10
CA ALA A 398 27.98 9.17 7.86
C ALA A 398 26.72 8.43 7.40
N ILE A 399 25.54 8.75 7.95
CA ILE A 399 24.26 8.19 7.52
C ILE A 399 23.90 8.65 6.10
N VAL A 400 24.08 9.94 5.77
CA VAL A 400 23.88 10.46 4.40
C VAL A 400 24.81 9.73 3.43
N THR A 401 26.09 9.64 3.76
CA THR A 401 27.09 8.98 2.90
C THR A 401 26.79 7.49 2.72
N PHE A 402 26.33 6.81 3.77
CA PHE A 402 25.88 5.43 3.67
C PHE A 402 24.72 5.28 2.67
N ALA A 403 23.74 6.19 2.71
CA ALA A 403 22.63 6.20 1.75
C ALA A 403 23.08 6.50 0.32
N ASP A 404 23.95 7.49 0.14
CA ASP A 404 24.53 7.86 -1.16
C ASP A 404 25.35 6.73 -1.79
N ASP A 405 26.02 5.91 -0.96
CA ASP A 405 26.75 4.71 -1.36
C ASP A 405 25.82 3.50 -1.66
N GLY A 406 24.50 3.68 -1.58
CA GLY A 406 23.47 2.70 -1.93
C GLY A 406 22.89 1.90 -0.76
N GLY A 407 23.22 2.25 0.48
CA GLY A 407 22.64 1.67 1.68
C GLY A 407 21.20 2.13 1.92
N GLY A 408 20.37 1.27 2.51
CA GLY A 408 18.98 1.62 2.83
C GLY A 408 18.88 2.37 4.16
N VAL A 409 18.22 3.54 4.20
CA VAL A 409 17.94 4.24 5.47
C VAL A 409 16.45 4.41 5.67
N VAL A 410 15.95 3.92 6.80
CA VAL A 410 14.57 4.03 7.24
C VAL A 410 14.53 4.85 8.52
N SER A 411 13.57 5.74 8.64
CA SER A 411 13.32 6.46 9.88
C SER A 411 11.85 6.76 10.04
N ILE A 412 11.38 6.81 11.29
CA ILE A 412 10.03 7.27 11.59
C ILE A 412 9.99 8.79 11.68
N HIS A 413 8.89 9.41 11.26
CA HIS A 413 8.73 10.85 11.25
C HIS A 413 9.10 11.52 12.59
N HIS A 414 8.67 10.93 13.72
CA HIS A 414 9.00 11.44 15.07
C HIS A 414 10.48 11.27 15.43
N GLY A 415 11.17 10.29 14.83
CA GLY A 415 12.61 10.09 14.92
C GLY A 415 13.40 11.13 14.12
N LEU A 416 12.77 11.86 13.18
CA LEU A 416 13.40 12.93 12.41
C LEU A 416 13.02 14.33 12.88
N TYR A 417 12.36 14.48 14.02
CA TYR A 417 11.97 15.80 14.50
C TYR A 417 13.19 16.69 14.77
N ASN A 418 13.24 17.87 14.14
CA ASN A 418 14.33 18.83 14.32
C ASN A 418 14.22 19.56 15.67
N ASP A 419 14.70 18.91 16.73
CA ASP A 419 14.98 19.55 18.01
C ASP A 419 16.42 20.07 18.01
N ILE A 420 16.66 21.30 18.48
CA ILE A 420 18.01 21.85 18.63
C ILE A 420 18.30 21.94 20.13
N HIS A 421 19.22 21.12 20.61
CA HIS A 421 19.57 21.07 22.03
C HIS A 421 21.08 20.93 22.23
N ASN A 422 21.68 21.81 23.04
CA ASN A 422 23.12 21.82 23.34
C ASN A 422 24.05 21.73 22.12
N GLY A 423 23.61 22.25 20.97
CA GLY A 423 24.38 22.20 19.72
C GLY A 423 24.20 20.93 18.90
N PHE A 424 23.41 19.96 19.38
CA PHE A 424 22.94 18.83 18.58
C PHE A 424 21.63 19.17 17.87
N ASP A 425 21.50 18.67 16.64
CA ASP A 425 20.29 18.77 15.82
C ASP A 425 20.20 17.57 14.86
N LYS A 426 19.16 17.52 14.04
CA LYS A 426 18.99 16.49 12.99
C LYS A 426 18.87 17.12 11.58
N ASN A 427 19.37 18.34 11.40
CA ASN A 427 19.12 19.14 10.20
C ASN A 427 19.61 18.46 8.92
N ILE A 428 20.78 17.83 8.95
CA ILE A 428 21.40 17.22 7.77
C ILE A 428 20.56 16.03 7.32
N MET A 429 20.19 15.12 8.24
CA MET A 429 19.33 14.00 7.86
C MET A 429 17.95 14.47 7.38
N VAL A 430 17.34 15.44 8.07
CA VAL A 430 16.00 15.95 7.73
C VAL A 430 15.98 16.60 6.35
N ASN A 431 16.93 17.48 6.08
CA ASN A 431 16.92 18.31 4.87
C ASN A 431 17.63 17.63 3.70
N ASP A 432 18.78 17.00 3.95
CA ASP A 432 19.68 16.53 2.88
C ASP A 432 19.44 15.06 2.51
N LEU A 433 18.99 14.22 3.46
CA LEU A 433 18.67 12.81 3.17
C LEU A 433 17.19 12.59 2.88
N PHE A 434 16.32 12.99 3.82
CA PHE A 434 14.90 12.68 3.71
C PHE A 434 14.10 13.74 2.94
N GLU A 435 14.70 14.91 2.68
CA GLU A 435 14.01 16.11 2.15
C GLU A 435 12.67 16.37 2.88
N ALA A 436 12.62 15.99 4.15
CA ALA A 436 11.43 16.04 4.97
C ALA A 436 11.32 17.43 5.58
N GLU A 437 11.00 18.43 4.75
CA GLU A 437 10.65 19.75 5.25
C GLU A 437 9.41 19.62 6.15
N SER A 438 9.60 19.68 7.47
CA SER A 438 8.51 19.97 8.40
C SER A 438 8.37 21.50 8.46
N PRO A 439 7.42 22.12 7.76
CA PRO A 439 7.18 23.55 7.91
C PRO A 439 6.82 23.83 9.37
N GLN A 440 7.74 24.45 10.11
CA GLN A 440 7.55 24.99 11.46
C GLN A 440 6.73 24.08 12.38
N SER A 441 7.38 23.11 13.01
CA SER A 441 7.12 22.68 14.40
C SER A 441 5.76 23.09 15.00
N GLY A 442 4.65 22.59 14.43
CA GLY A 442 3.30 22.71 15.00
C GLY A 442 3.10 21.90 16.28
N TRP A 443 4.16 21.22 16.73
CA TRP A 443 4.31 20.60 18.04
C TRP A 443 5.37 21.29 18.93
N SER A 444 5.77 22.52 18.60
CA SER A 444 6.34 23.44 19.61
C SER A 444 5.25 23.88 20.59
N ALA A 445 4.60 22.91 21.23
CA ALA A 445 4.00 23.17 22.51
C ALA A 445 5.15 23.39 23.47
N THR A 446 5.51 24.66 23.67
CA THR A 446 6.23 25.06 24.86
C THR A 446 5.42 24.57 26.06
N ARG A 447 6.08 24.31 27.20
CA ARG A 447 5.42 23.78 28.42
C ARG A 447 4.20 24.59 28.90
N ASP A 448 4.01 25.80 28.34
CA ASP A 448 2.94 26.75 28.65
C ASP A 448 1.71 26.64 27.73
N THR A 449 1.77 25.91 26.61
CA THR A 449 0.67 25.80 25.62
C THR A 449 0.06 24.40 25.51
N PHE A 450 0.52 23.43 26.29
CA PHE A 450 -0.05 22.07 26.32
C PHE A 450 -1.35 22.04 27.13
N GLN A 451 -2.50 21.88 26.47
CA GLN A 451 -3.69 21.28 27.11
C GLN A 451 -3.73 19.80 26.73
N ILE A 452 -3.50 18.93 27.71
CA ILE A 452 -3.80 17.51 27.59
C ILE A 452 -5.31 17.38 27.48
N LEU A 453 -5.81 17.02 26.29
CA LEU A 453 -7.17 16.52 26.17
C LEU A 453 -7.19 15.11 26.75
N GLN A 454 -7.59 15.00 28.01
CA GLN A 454 -8.02 13.73 28.58
C GLN A 454 -9.36 13.35 27.94
N THR A 455 -9.42 12.19 27.30
CA THR A 455 -10.67 11.46 27.06
C THR A 455 -10.55 10.07 27.63
#